data_AF-A0A944WUU2-F1
#
_entry.id   AF-A0A944WUU2-F1
#
_cell.length_a   1.000
_cell.length_b   1.000
_cell.length_c   1.000
_cell.angle_alpha   90.00
_cell.angle_beta   90.00
_cell.angle_gamma   90.00
#
_symmetry.space_group_name_H-M   'P 1'
#
loop_
_entity.id
_entity.type
_entity.pdbx_description
1 polymer ?
#
loop_
_entity_poly.entity_id
_entity_poly.type
_entity_poly.pdbx_seq_one_letter_code
_entity_poly.pdbx_strand_id
1 'polypeptide(L)' 'MKVDEQDRQSLRERLDMVLGEHPAEVLMGMLDGTAGQDLATRDDVLAIGTCLDRIDTRLDRVDTRLEGIDTRLDGIDLRL' A
#
# COMPACT_ATOMS: atom_id res chain seq x y z
N MET A 1 -5.45 14.27 11.98
CA MET A 1 -6.27 15.49 12.05
C MET A 1 -7.43 15.26 11.08
N LYS A 2 -8.58 14.81 11.58
CA LYS A 2 -9.77 14.64 10.73
C LYS A 2 -10.34 16.04 10.54
N VAL A 3 -10.34 16.53 9.30
CA VAL A 3 -11.12 17.72 8.96
C VAL A 3 -12.58 17.28 9.07
N ASP A 4 -13.32 17.84 10.02
CA ASP A 4 -14.73 17.51 10.21
C ASP A 4 -15.57 18.18 9.11
N GLU A 5 -16.73 17.63 8.80
CA GLU A 5 -17.61 18.10 7.72
C GLU A 5 -17.95 19.60 7.86
N GLN A 6 -18.02 20.08 9.11
CA GLN A 6 -18.30 21.47 9.43
C GLN A 6 -17.16 22.43 9.05
N ASP A 7 -15.91 21.98 9.13
CA ASP A 7 -14.74 22.75 8.69
C ASP A 7 -14.72 22.85 7.16
N ARG A 8 -15.10 21.76 6.46
CA ARG A 8 -15.22 21.74 5.00
C ARG A 8 -16.32 22.69 4.52
N GLN A 9 -17.46 22.69 5.21
CA GLN A 9 -18.58 23.57 4.89
C GLN A 9 -18.22 25.05 5.10
N SER A 10 -17.60 25.39 6.24
CA SER A 10 -17.12 26.76 6.51
C SER A 10 -16.08 27.22 5.48
N LEU A 11 -15.21 26.32 5.03
CA LEU A 11 -14.22 26.63 3.98
C LEU A 11 -14.89 26.88 2.63
N ARG A 12 -15.87 26.06 2.25
CA ARG A 12 -16.61 26.21 1.00
C ARG A 12 -17.33 27.55 0.93
N GLU A 13 -18.03 27.94 1.98
CA GLU A 13 -18.72 29.24 2.07
C GLU A 13 -17.75 30.42 1.92
N ARG A 14 -16.56 30.33 2.55
CA ARG A 14 -15.54 31.37 2.43
C ARG A 14 -14.92 31.43 1.04
N LEU A 15 -14.70 30.28 0.39
CA LEU A 15 -14.16 30.22 -0.96
C LEU A 15 -15.16 30.75 -1.99
N ASP A 16 -16.44 30.42 -1.83
CA ASP A 16 -17.52 30.90 -2.70
C ASP A 16 -17.62 32.43 -2.63
N MET A 17 -17.51 33.00 -1.43
CA MET A 17 -17.52 34.45 -1.22
C MET A 17 -16.32 35.18 -1.88
N VAL A 18 -15.13 34.58 -1.90
CA VAL A 18 -13.89 35.25 -2.36
C VAL A 18 -13.60 35.00 -3.83
N LEU A 19 -13.84 33.78 -4.30
CA LEU A 19 -13.43 33.31 -5.64
C LEU A 19 -14.63 33.00 -6.54
N GLY A 20 -15.85 32.93 -5.99
CA GLY A 20 -17.05 32.50 -6.69
C GLY A 20 -17.22 30.97 -6.71
N GLU A 21 -18.39 30.55 -7.20
CA GLU A 21 -18.88 29.17 -7.10
C GLU A 21 -17.97 28.16 -7.78
N HIS A 22 -17.60 28.40 -9.03
CA HIS A 22 -16.82 27.44 -9.84
C HIS A 22 -15.37 27.26 -9.33
N PRO A 23 -14.61 28.31 -8.98
CA PRO A 23 -13.28 28.12 -8.38
C PRO A 23 -13.33 27.46 -7.01
N ALA A 24 -14.35 27.79 -6.20
CA ALA A 24 -14.57 27.14 -4.91
C ALA A 24 -14.85 25.64 -5.07
N GLU A 25 -15.68 25.26 -6.04
CA GLU A 25 -15.98 23.87 -6.34
C GLU A 25 -14.74 23.08 -6.76
N VAL A 26 -13.92 23.63 -7.66
CA VAL A 26 -12.67 22.99 -8.11
C VAL A 26 -11.70 22.77 -6.95
N LEU A 27 -11.51 23.78 -6.09
CA LEU A 27 -10.63 23.67 -4.93
C LEU A 27 -11.17 22.69 -3.87
N MET A 28 -12.48 22.71 -3.61
CA MET A 28 -13.12 21.76 -2.69
C MET A 28 -13.00 20.33 -3.21
N GLY A 29 -13.17 20.11 -4.52
CA GLY A 29 -12.97 18.79 -5.14
C GLY A 29 -11.53 18.27 -5.05
N MET A 30 -10.53 19.14 -5.11
CA MET A 30 -9.13 18.76 -4.85
C MET A 30 -8.90 18.36 -3.38
N LEU A 31 -9.64 18.99 -2.44
CA LEU A 31 -9.57 18.70 -1.01
C LEU A 31 -10.41 17.49 -0.57
N ASP A 32 -11.37 17.03 -1.38
CA ASP A 32 -12.23 15.87 -1.09
C ASP A 32 -11.45 14.55 -1.00
N GLY A 33 -10.15 14.58 -1.30
CA GLY A 33 -9.27 13.43 -1.06
C GLY A 33 -9.65 12.22 -1.92
N THR A 34 -10.44 12.41 -2.98
CA THR A 34 -10.63 11.41 -4.04
C THR A 34 -9.30 11.00 -4.65
N ALA A 35 -8.33 11.92 -4.72
CA ALA A 35 -6.93 11.60 -5.04
C ALA A 35 -6.24 10.64 -4.04
N GLY A 36 -6.76 10.51 -2.81
CA GLY A 36 -6.30 9.59 -1.78
C GLY A 36 -7.16 8.34 -1.60
N GLN A 37 -8.36 8.29 -2.19
CA GLN A 37 -9.22 7.10 -2.20
C GLN A 37 -8.71 6.00 -3.16
N ASP A 38 -7.86 6.38 -4.13
CA ASP A 38 -7.12 5.45 -5.00
C ASP A 38 -5.81 4.96 -4.37
N LEU A 39 -5.40 5.49 -3.22
CA LEU A 39 -4.20 5.05 -2.53
C LEU A 39 -4.53 3.88 -1.60
N ALA A 40 -3.68 2.86 -1.62
CA ALA A 40 -3.76 1.75 -0.68
C ALA A 40 -3.84 2.27 0.76
N THR A 41 -4.79 1.75 1.53
CA THR A 41 -4.95 2.11 2.95
C THR A 41 -3.76 1.56 3.75
N ARG A 42 -3.57 2.09 4.96
CA ARG A 42 -2.56 1.56 5.89
C ARG A 42 -2.73 0.06 6.12
N ASP A 43 -3.98 -0.42 6.18
CA ASP A 43 -4.28 -1.83 6.42
C ASP A 43 -3.92 -2.69 5.21
N ASP A 44 -4.12 -2.19 3.99
CA ASP A 44 -3.66 -2.86 2.76
C ASP A 44 -2.13 -3.02 2.75
N VAL A 45 -1.40 -1.98 3.16
CA VAL A 45 0.07 -2.03 3.25
C VAL A 45 0.53 -3.02 4.33
N LEU A 46 -0.16 -3.08 5.47
CA LEU A 46 0.13 -4.07 6.51
C LEU A 46 -0.15 -5.49 6.03
N ALA A 47 -1.24 -5.70 5.27
CA ALA A 47 -1.56 -6.99 4.67
C ALA A 47 -0.46 -7.46 3.70
N ILE A 48 0.13 -6.54 2.92
CA ILE A 48 1.29 -6.86 2.08
C ILE A 48 2.47 -7.33 2.95
N GLY A 49 2.78 -6.65 4.06
CA GLY A 49 3.84 -7.07 4.98
C GLY A 49 3.69 -8.51 5.44
N THR A 50 2.49 -8.88 5.92
CA THR A 50 2.21 -10.26 6.34
C THR A 50 2.30 -11.28 5.19
N CYS A 51 1.98 -10.88 3.96
CA CYS A 51 2.13 -11.74 2.80
C CYS A 51 3.62 -11.99 2.49
N LEU A 52 4.44 -10.95 2.59
CA LEU A 52 5.89 -11.04 2.39
C LEU A 52 6.55 -11.97 3.41
N ASP A 53 6.22 -11.84 4.70
CA ASP A 53 6.76 -12.74 5.75
C ASP A 53 6.49 -14.23 5.44
N ARG A 54 5.30 -14.52 4.90
CA ARG A 54 4.93 -15.88 4.47
C ARG A 54 5.70 -16.33 3.23
N ILE A 55 6.00 -15.42 2.31
CA ILE A 55 6.83 -15.70 1.13
C ILE A 55 8.26 -16.01 1.58
N ASP A 56 8.83 -15.20 2.48
CA ASP A 56 10.19 -15.41 3.02
C ASP A 56 10.31 -16.80 3.66
N THR A 57 9.35 -17.17 4.52
CA THR A 57 9.32 -18.51 5.14
C THR A 57 9.26 -19.66 4.11
N ARG A 58 8.59 -19.44 2.98
CA ARG A 58 8.52 -20.43 1.90
C ARG A 58 9.83 -20.51 1.13
N LEU A 59 10.51 -19.38 0.94
CA LEU A 59 11.81 -19.32 0.27
C LEU A 59 12.88 -20.00 1.13
N ASP A 60 12.93 -19.77 2.44
CA ASP A 60 13.84 -20.49 3.35
C ASP A 60 13.71 -22.01 3.22
N ARG A 61 12.46 -22.51 3.11
CA ARG A 61 12.19 -23.93 2.90
C ARG A 61 12.66 -24.42 1.52
N VAL A 62 12.58 -23.58 0.50
CA VAL A 62 13.10 -23.90 -0.83
C VAL A 62 14.62 -24.01 -0.78
N ASP A 63 15.30 -23.06 -0.14
CA ASP A 63 16.75 -23.08 0.03
C ASP A 63 17.23 -24.34 0.74
N THR A 64 16.60 -24.72 1.85
CA THR A 64 16.93 -25.99 2.55
C THR A 64 16.75 -27.22 1.65
N ARG A 65 15.73 -27.23 0.77
CA ARG A 65 15.51 -28.33 -0.16
C ARG A 65 16.56 -28.37 -1.26
N LEU A 66 17.03 -27.21 -1.72
CA LEU A 66 18.08 -27.11 -2.72
C LEU A 66 19.42 -27.58 -2.14
N GLU A 67 19.79 -27.18 -0.92
CA GLU A 67 20.97 -27.72 -0.22
C GLU A 67 20.94 -29.25 -0.10
N GLY A 68 19.76 -29.81 0.20
CA GLY A 68 19.57 -31.26 0.23
C GLY A 68 19.66 -31.94 -1.15
N ILE A 69 19.34 -31.23 -2.23
CA ILE A 69 19.55 -31.72 -3.61
C ILE A 69 21.03 -31.69 -3.95
N ASP A 70 21.74 -30.59 -3.67
CA ASP A 70 23.18 -30.45 -3.91
C ASP A 70 23.95 -31.58 -3.21
N THR A 71 23.65 -31.82 -1.92
CA THR A 71 24.25 -32.93 -1.15
C THR A 71 24.04 -34.30 -1.81
N ARG A 72 22.86 -34.53 -2.40
CA ARG A 72 22.55 -35.79 -3.09
C ARG A 72 23.27 -35.92 -4.42
N LEU A 73 23.44 -34.81 -5.14
CA LEU A 73 24.19 -34.76 -6.39
C LEU A 73 25.66 -35.02 -6.14
N ASP A 74 26.26 -34.38 -5.14
CA ASP A 74 27.63 -34.65 -4.70
C ASP A 74 27.83 -36.14 -4.36
N GLY A 75 26.86 -36.74 -3.66
CA GLY A 75 26.89 -38.18 -3.34
C GLY A 75 26.74 -39.10 -4.56
N ILE A 76 26.15 -38.63 -5.66
CA ILE A 76 26.09 -39.37 -6.94
C ILE A 76 27.42 -39.24 -7.67
N ASP A 77 28.00 -38.04 -7.73
CA ASP A 77 29.29 -37.78 -8.39
C ASP A 77 30.43 -38.60 -7.77
N LEU A 78 30.41 -38.80 -6.45
CA LEU A 78 31.39 -39.66 -5.78
C LEU A 78 31.27 -41.16 -6.14
N ARG A 79 30.16 -41.58 -6.74
CA ARG A 79 29.90 -42.98 -7.10
C ARG A 79 30.11 -43.29 -8.58
N LEU A 80 30.35 -42.26 -9.40
CA LEU A 80 30.65 -42.36 -10.83
C LEU A 80 32.16 -42.27 -11.07
#